data_AF-A0A9E5EVB0-F1
#
_entry.id   AF-A0A9E5EVB0-F1
#
_cell.length_a   1.000
_cell.length_b   1.000
_cell.length_c   1.000
_cell.angle_alpha   90.00
_cell.angle_beta   90.00
_cell.angle_gamma   90.00
#
_symmetry.space_group_name_H-M   'P 1'
#
loop_
_entity.id
_entity.type
_entity.pdbx_description
1 polymer ?
#
loop_
_entity_poly.entity_id
_entity_poly.type
_entity_poly.pdbx_seq_one_letter_code
_entity_poly.pdbx_strand_id
1 'polypeptide(L)'
;MIATATESLPAPVALEDGLRKWRIQRTINDPFEFGRIYFPKYWFQKSPDFHKEIMDLATHRNNEEWIGKKNLNTLVIAAPRNHSKSTLITFLYVIWSLVTQRKFFTVIISDIARISVSHTRNIKEEFESNERLRNDWGIVLGKDWDELNGFSRGEKEKWTDEEFVIGFRKWGG
;
A
#
# COMPACT_ATOMS: atom_id res chain seq x y z
N MET A 1 -35.44 -5.16 30.20
CA MET A 1 -34.08 -4.83 30.67
C MET A 1 -33.19 -4.81 29.45
N ILE A 2 -32.58 -3.66 29.17
CA ILE A 2 -31.93 -3.31 27.90
C ILE A 2 -30.52 -3.92 27.90
N ALA A 3 -30.20 -4.70 26.88
CA ALA A 3 -28.85 -5.19 26.63
C ALA A 3 -28.00 -4.02 26.11
N THR A 4 -27.12 -3.50 26.96
CA THR A 4 -26.12 -2.50 26.57
C THR A 4 -25.05 -3.18 25.70
N ALA A 5 -24.92 -2.67 24.48
CA ALA A 5 -23.88 -3.04 23.53
C ALA A 5 -22.49 -2.91 24.17
N THR A 6 -21.71 -3.98 24.06
CA THR A 6 -20.30 -4.00 24.42
C THR A 6 -19.55 -3.08 23.45
N GLU A 7 -19.24 -1.86 23.88
CA GLU A 7 -18.30 -0.98 23.18
C GLU A 7 -16.98 -1.73 22.99
N SER A 8 -16.58 -1.90 21.72
CA SER A 8 -15.27 -2.45 21.37
C SER A 8 -14.20 -1.43 21.75
N LEU A 9 -13.62 -1.59 22.94
CA LEU A 9 -12.45 -0.82 23.35
C LEU A 9 -11.31 -1.01 22.32
N PRO A 10 -10.69 0.07 21.82
CA PRO A 10 -9.54 -0.06 20.92
C PRO A 10 -8.38 -0.78 21.64
N ALA A 11 -7.62 -1.56 20.88
CA ALA A 11 -6.57 -2.44 21.39
C ALA A 11 -5.53 -1.70 22.26
N PRO A 12 -4.93 -2.35 23.28
CA PRO A 12 -3.99 -1.72 24.19
C PRO A 12 -2.65 -1.35 23.50
N VAL A 13 -2.34 -0.05 23.48
CA VAL A 13 -1.25 0.59 22.72
C VAL A 13 0.19 0.13 23.09
N ALA A 14 0.43 -0.47 24.27
CA ALA A 14 1.78 -0.63 24.81
C ALA A 14 2.56 -1.89 24.38
N LEU A 15 1.87 -3.02 24.10
CA LEU A 15 2.50 -4.25 23.59
C LEU A 15 2.47 -4.33 22.06
N GLU A 16 1.51 -3.64 21.43
CA GLU A 16 1.39 -3.54 19.97
C GLU A 16 2.54 -2.75 19.33
N ASP A 17 3.15 -1.81 20.05
CA ASP A 17 4.12 -0.87 19.48
C ASP A 17 5.45 -1.55 19.08
N GLY A 18 5.92 -2.56 19.83
CA GLY A 18 7.17 -3.26 19.52
C GLY A 18 7.09 -4.15 18.27
N LEU A 19 6.05 -4.98 18.18
CA LEU A 19 5.83 -5.85 17.01
C LEU A 19 5.46 -5.03 15.76
N ARG A 20 4.68 -3.96 15.92
CA ARG A 20 4.39 -3.01 14.85
C ARG A 20 5.66 -2.34 14.34
N LYS A 21 6.47 -1.76 15.24
CA LYS A 21 7.76 -1.14 14.88
C LYS A 21 8.66 -2.13 14.15
N TRP A 22 8.75 -3.37 14.65
CA TRP A 22 9.52 -4.42 13.99
C TRP A 22 9.01 -4.72 12.57
N ARG A 23 7.70 -4.88 12.38
CA ARG A 23 7.10 -5.11 11.05
C ARG A 23 7.38 -3.95 10.11
N ILE A 24 7.22 -2.71 10.56
CA ILE A 24 7.49 -1.51 9.75
C ILE A 24 8.97 -1.44 9.39
N GLN A 25 9.88 -1.59 10.35
CA GLN A 25 11.33 -1.55 10.10
C GLN A 25 11.78 -2.59 9.07
N ARG A 26 11.19 -3.79 9.13
CA ARG A 26 11.52 -4.87 8.19
C ARG A 26 10.95 -4.63 6.78
N THR A 27 9.91 -3.83 6.64
CA THR A 27 9.14 -3.71 5.39
C THR A 27 9.28 -2.36 4.68
N ILE A 28 9.65 -1.29 5.41
CA ILE A 28 9.84 0.07 4.87
C ILE A 28 10.86 0.13 3.73
N ASN A 29 11.80 -0.80 3.78
CA ASN A 29 12.89 -0.99 2.84
C ASN A 29 12.87 -2.45 2.34
N ASP A 30 11.73 -3.07 2.15
CA ASP A 30 11.66 -4.35 1.43
C ASP A 30 10.22 -4.60 0.96
N PRO A 31 9.92 -4.34 -0.33
CA PRO A 31 8.60 -4.60 -0.89
C PRO A 31 8.20 -6.08 -0.81
N PHE A 32 9.13 -7.03 -0.88
CA PHE A 32 8.81 -8.46 -0.81
C PHE A 32 8.49 -8.90 0.61
N GLU A 33 9.26 -8.44 1.61
CA GLU A 33 8.91 -8.68 3.01
C GLU A 33 7.59 -7.98 3.37
N PHE A 34 7.35 -6.78 2.82
CA PHE A 34 6.06 -6.10 2.93
C PHE A 34 4.92 -6.98 2.40
N GLY A 35 5.10 -7.55 1.21
CA GLY A 35 4.15 -8.50 0.62
C GLY A 35 3.92 -9.74 1.49
N ARG A 36 4.98 -10.32 2.07
CA ARG A 36 4.86 -11.49 2.95
C ARG A 36 4.09 -11.19 4.24
N ILE A 37 4.30 -10.01 4.82
CA ILE A 37 3.73 -9.64 6.12
C ILE A 37 2.27 -9.18 5.99
N TYR A 38 1.99 -8.32 5.01
CA TYR A 38 0.66 -7.71 4.84
C TYR A 38 -0.22 -8.45 3.84
N PHE A 39 0.36 -9.18 2.88
CA PHE A 39 -0.36 -9.86 1.80
C PHE A 39 -0.05 -11.37 1.71
N PRO A 40 -0.13 -12.14 2.81
CA PRO A 40 0.23 -13.55 2.80
C PRO A 40 -0.61 -14.38 1.82
N LYS A 41 -1.86 -13.96 1.54
CA LYS A 41 -2.74 -14.61 0.54
C LYS A 41 -2.23 -14.50 -0.90
N TYR A 42 -1.41 -13.49 -1.20
CA TYR A 42 -0.83 -13.28 -2.53
C TYR A 42 0.65 -13.68 -2.60
N TRP A 43 1.41 -13.52 -1.50
CA TRP A 43 2.86 -13.78 -1.43
C TRP A 43 3.23 -14.89 -0.42
N PHE A 44 2.63 -16.07 -0.57
CA PHE A 44 2.98 -17.25 0.25
C PHE A 44 4.17 -18.05 -0.30
N GLN A 45 4.52 -17.89 -1.58
CA GLN A 45 5.67 -18.56 -2.21
C GLN A 45 6.85 -17.62 -2.39
N LYS A 46 8.05 -18.19 -2.55
CA LYS A 46 9.25 -17.44 -2.91
C LYS A 46 9.06 -16.83 -4.31
N SER A 47 9.12 -15.50 -4.40
CA SER A 47 9.12 -14.80 -5.69
C SER A 47 10.33 -15.22 -6.53
N PRO A 48 10.15 -15.55 -7.82
CA PRO A 48 11.26 -15.82 -8.74
C PRO A 48 12.26 -14.68 -8.81
N ASP A 49 13.51 -14.96 -9.17
CA ASP A 49 14.58 -13.95 -9.19
C ASP A 49 14.27 -12.79 -10.16
N PHE A 50 13.60 -13.08 -11.28
CA PHE A 50 13.09 -12.06 -12.21
C PHE A 50 12.13 -11.04 -11.55
N HIS A 51 11.35 -11.42 -10.52
CA HIS A 51 10.53 -10.45 -9.79
C HIS A 51 11.40 -9.47 -9.00
N LYS A 52 12.52 -9.96 -8.44
CA LYS A 52 13.46 -9.11 -7.70
C LYS A 52 14.09 -8.06 -8.61
N GLU A 53 14.50 -8.47 -9.81
CA GLU A 53 15.03 -7.55 -10.83
C GLU A 53 14.03 -6.43 -11.15
N ILE A 54 12.76 -6.76 -11.41
CA ILE A 54 11.70 -5.77 -11.62
C ILE A 54 11.60 -4.80 -10.42
N MET A 55 11.58 -5.34 -9.20
CA MET A 55 11.37 -4.54 -8.00
C MET A 55 12.58 -3.65 -7.70
N ASP A 56 13.78 -4.12 -7.94
CA ASP A 56 15.02 -3.34 -7.78
C ASP A 56 15.06 -2.18 -8.78
N LEU A 57 14.61 -2.42 -10.02
CA LEU A 57 14.42 -1.36 -11.02
C LEU A 57 13.35 -0.34 -10.57
N ALA A 58 12.20 -0.79 -10.07
CA ALA A 58 11.13 0.09 -9.60
C ALA A 58 11.53 0.91 -8.36
N THR A 59 12.28 0.31 -7.45
CA THR A 59 12.70 0.95 -6.18
C THR A 59 14.02 1.71 -6.27
N HIS A 60 14.69 1.68 -7.43
CA HIS A 60 15.99 2.34 -7.67
C HIS A 60 17.09 1.89 -6.69
N ARG A 61 17.03 0.64 -6.21
CA ARG A 61 17.87 0.15 -5.11
C ARG A 61 19.33 -0.12 -5.47
N ASN A 62 19.58 -0.54 -6.70
CA ASN A 62 20.83 -1.23 -7.05
C ASN A 62 21.62 -0.58 -8.17
N ASN A 63 21.39 0.70 -8.44
CA ASN A 63 21.65 1.17 -9.79
C ASN A 63 22.69 2.30 -9.83
N GLU A 64 23.96 1.88 -9.81
CA GLU A 64 25.13 2.71 -10.14
C GLU A 64 24.97 3.39 -11.51
N GLU A 65 24.19 2.79 -12.44
CA GLU A 65 23.81 3.39 -13.74
C GLU A 65 22.95 4.67 -13.65
N TRP A 66 22.49 5.04 -12.46
CA TRP A 66 21.59 6.18 -12.21
C TRP A 66 22.31 7.37 -11.60
N ILE A 67 23.59 7.21 -11.26
CA ILE A 67 24.46 8.31 -10.85
C ILE A 67 24.58 9.28 -12.03
N GLY A 68 24.04 10.49 -11.86
CA GLY A 68 24.07 11.56 -12.86
C GLY A 68 22.84 11.68 -13.77
N LYS A 69 21.93 10.69 -13.78
CA LYS A 69 20.69 10.75 -14.56
C LYS A 69 19.56 11.37 -13.73
N LYS A 70 19.58 12.70 -13.57
CA LYS A 70 18.46 13.46 -12.99
C LYS A 70 17.24 13.30 -13.92
N ASN A 71 16.15 12.70 -13.42
CA ASN A 71 14.82 12.64 -14.05
C ASN A 71 14.42 11.39 -14.85
N LEU A 72 14.98 10.20 -14.58
CA LEU A 72 14.42 8.96 -15.14
C LEU A 72 13.29 8.39 -14.26
N ASN A 73 12.21 9.13 -14.04
CA ASN A 73 11.01 8.61 -13.34
C ASN A 73 10.20 7.59 -14.18
N THR A 74 10.72 7.16 -15.32
CA THR A 74 10.04 6.30 -16.29
C THR A 74 10.70 4.93 -16.32
N LEU A 75 9.98 3.93 -15.83
CA LEU A 75 10.39 2.53 -15.90
C LEU A 75 9.57 1.81 -16.98
N VAL A 76 10.23 1.28 -18.00
CA VAL A 76 9.61 0.44 -19.04
C VAL A 76 10.10 -0.99 -18.85
N ILE A 77 9.18 -1.91 -18.54
CA ILE A 77 9.49 -3.33 -18.35
C ILE A 77 8.88 -4.12 -19.49
N ALA A 78 9.73 -4.67 -20.36
CA ALA A 78 9.32 -5.69 -21.33
C ALA A 78 9.56 -7.07 -20.70
N ALA A 79 8.52 -7.90 -20.61
CA ALA A 79 8.67 -9.17 -19.91
C ALA A 79 7.69 -10.26 -20.40
N PRO A 80 8.07 -11.55 -20.34
CA PRO A 80 7.31 -12.65 -20.94
C PRO A 80 5.90 -12.84 -20.33
N ARG A 81 4.90 -13.20 -21.15
CA ARG A 81 3.49 -13.37 -20.72
C ARG A 81 3.35 -14.45 -19.60
N ASN A 82 2.31 -14.34 -18.77
CA ASN A 82 1.94 -15.28 -17.68
C ASN A 82 2.84 -15.35 -16.43
N HIS A 83 3.46 -14.26 -15.98
CA HIS A 83 4.31 -14.26 -14.74
C HIS A 83 3.88 -13.25 -13.66
N SER A 84 2.59 -12.92 -13.58
CA SER A 84 1.99 -12.06 -12.52
C SER A 84 2.65 -10.69 -12.32
N LYS A 85 3.33 -10.19 -13.36
CA LYS A 85 4.13 -8.95 -13.31
C LYS A 85 3.28 -7.71 -13.12
N SER A 86 2.10 -7.70 -13.74
CA SER A 86 1.13 -6.63 -13.56
C SER A 86 0.74 -6.55 -12.09
N THR A 87 0.39 -7.66 -11.44
CA THR A 87 0.08 -7.69 -10.00
C THR A 87 1.26 -7.25 -9.13
N LEU A 88 2.49 -7.66 -9.44
CA LEU A 88 3.67 -7.21 -8.68
C LEU A 88 3.80 -5.68 -8.66
N ILE A 89 3.66 -5.03 -9.82
CA ILE A 89 3.82 -3.58 -9.91
C ILE A 89 2.54 -2.84 -9.51
N THR A 90 1.40 -3.15 -10.12
CA THR A 90 0.15 -2.39 -9.94
C THR A 90 -0.46 -2.58 -8.57
N PHE A 91 -0.09 -3.63 -7.83
CA PHE A 91 -0.61 -3.89 -6.49
C PHE A 91 0.46 -3.75 -5.41
N LEU A 92 1.47 -4.63 -5.39
CA LEU A 92 2.44 -4.64 -4.28
C LEU A 92 3.28 -3.37 -4.25
N TYR A 93 3.91 -3.01 -5.37
CA TYR A 93 4.74 -1.81 -5.45
C TYR A 93 3.92 -0.53 -5.22
N VAL A 94 2.74 -0.42 -5.85
CA VAL A 94 1.85 0.74 -5.65
C VAL A 94 1.49 0.90 -4.19
N ILE A 95 0.94 -0.13 -3.54
CA ILE A 95 0.54 -0.04 -2.12
C ILE A 95 1.74 0.28 -1.24
N TRP A 96 2.87 -0.43 -1.42
CA TRP A 96 4.08 -0.19 -0.67
C TRP A 96 4.57 1.26 -0.83
N SER A 97 4.59 1.78 -2.07
CA SER A 97 5.05 3.15 -2.36
C SER A 97 4.13 4.24 -1.78
N LEU A 98 2.82 3.97 -1.72
CA LEU A 98 1.83 4.85 -1.12
C LEU A 98 1.98 4.88 0.40
N VAL A 99 2.02 3.72 1.06
CA VAL A 99 2.08 3.66 2.54
C VAL A 99 3.42 4.11 3.10
N THR A 100 4.51 3.90 2.35
CA THR A 100 5.84 4.43 2.69
C THR A 100 6.02 5.89 2.29
N GLN A 101 4.99 6.53 1.71
CA GLN A 101 4.99 7.93 1.29
C GLN A 101 6.11 8.27 0.29
N ARG A 102 6.55 7.29 -0.50
CA ARG A 102 7.51 7.48 -1.60
C ARG A 102 6.85 8.07 -2.83
N LYS A 103 5.55 7.81 -3.00
CA LYS A 103 4.69 8.34 -4.06
C LYS A 103 3.38 8.81 -3.43
N PHE A 104 2.98 10.05 -3.71
CA PHE A 104 1.75 10.64 -3.17
C PHE A 104 0.58 10.60 -4.16
N PHE A 105 0.88 10.39 -5.44
CA PHE A 105 -0.11 10.34 -6.51
C PHE A 105 0.27 9.21 -7.46
N THR A 106 -0.66 8.26 -7.66
CA THR A 106 -0.45 7.09 -8.51
C THR A 106 -1.61 6.97 -9.49
N VAL A 107 -1.30 6.80 -10.77
CA VAL A 107 -2.29 6.57 -11.83
C VAL A 107 -2.01 5.20 -12.46
N ILE A 108 -3.04 4.36 -12.53
CA ILE A 108 -2.96 3.04 -13.17
C ILE A 108 -3.67 3.14 -14.51
N ILE A 109 -2.91 2.95 -15.59
CA ILE A 109 -3.43 2.99 -16.97
C ILE A 109 -3.32 1.58 -17.56
N SER A 110 -4.37 1.16 -18.27
CA SER A 110 -4.40 -0.10 -19.01
C SER A 110 -5.02 0.16 -20.40
N ASP A 111 -4.76 -0.75 -21.33
CA ASP A 111 -5.36 -0.74 -22.68
C ASP A 111 -6.90 -0.88 -22.60
N ILE A 112 -7.40 -1.56 -21.56
CA ILE A 112 -8.82 -1.75 -21.31
C ILE A 112 -9.21 -1.09 -19.98
N ALA A 113 -10.15 -0.13 -20.02
CA ALA A 113 -10.59 0.62 -18.83
C ALA A 113 -11.09 -0.30 -17.70
N ARG A 114 -11.81 -1.39 -18.01
CA ARG A 114 -12.27 -2.34 -16.99
C ARG A 114 -11.11 -3.01 -16.22
N ILE A 115 -9.96 -3.17 -16.85
CA ILE A 115 -8.76 -3.75 -16.21
C ILE A 115 -8.16 -2.76 -15.22
N SER A 116 -8.02 -1.47 -15.59
CA SER A 116 -7.51 -0.46 -14.65
C SER A 116 -8.46 -0.26 -13.47
N VAL A 117 -9.78 -0.22 -13.71
CA VAL A 117 -10.78 -0.17 -12.63
C VAL A 117 -10.68 -1.39 -11.72
N SER A 118 -10.50 -2.60 -12.26
CA SER A 118 -10.30 -3.79 -11.43
C SER A 118 -9.03 -3.71 -10.58
N HIS A 119 -7.92 -3.18 -11.11
CA HIS A 119 -6.70 -2.97 -10.34
C HIS A 119 -6.93 -1.97 -9.19
N THR A 120 -7.54 -0.82 -9.48
CA THR A 120 -7.87 0.19 -8.47
C THR A 120 -8.78 -0.38 -7.39
N ARG A 121 -9.82 -1.13 -7.77
CA ARG A 121 -10.73 -1.81 -6.85
C ARG A 121 -10.01 -2.80 -5.94
N ASN A 122 -9.13 -3.64 -6.48
CA ASN A 122 -8.39 -4.61 -5.66
C ASN A 122 -7.54 -3.92 -4.59
N ILE A 123 -6.92 -2.78 -4.92
CA ILE A 123 -6.13 -2.00 -3.96
C ILE A 123 -7.03 -1.39 -2.89
N LYS A 124 -8.18 -0.83 -3.29
CA LYS A 124 -9.18 -0.28 -2.39
C LYS A 124 -9.69 -1.34 -1.40
N GLU A 125 -10.05 -2.53 -1.91
CA GLU A 125 -10.50 -3.66 -1.09
C GLU A 125 -9.44 -4.09 -0.06
N GLU A 126 -8.14 -4.04 -0.40
CA GLU A 126 -7.08 -4.27 0.59
C GLU A 126 -7.04 -3.19 1.66
N PHE A 127 -7.11 -1.91 1.29
CA PHE A 127 -7.12 -0.85 2.29
C PHE A 127 -8.34 -0.96 3.21
N GLU A 128 -9.48 -1.45 2.72
CA GLU A 128 -10.68 -1.67 3.53
C GLU A 128 -10.57 -2.92 4.43
N SER A 129 -10.13 -4.05 3.89
CA SER A 129 -10.15 -5.34 4.58
C SER A 129 -8.91 -5.63 5.43
N ASN A 130 -7.77 -5.02 5.14
CA ASN A 130 -6.50 -5.34 5.79
C ASN A 130 -6.26 -4.45 7.03
N GLU A 131 -6.85 -4.86 8.15
CA GLU A 131 -6.70 -4.16 9.43
C GLU A 131 -5.25 -4.04 9.90
N ARG A 132 -4.43 -5.08 9.68
CA ARG A 132 -3.01 -5.04 10.03
C ARG A 132 -2.27 -3.94 9.27
N LEU A 133 -2.48 -3.86 7.96
CA LEU A 133 -1.88 -2.82 7.13
C LEU A 133 -2.34 -1.43 7.59
N ARG A 134 -3.64 -1.25 7.82
CA ARG A 134 -4.21 0.02 8.28
C ARG A 134 -3.64 0.46 9.63
N ASN A 135 -3.62 -0.44 10.61
CA ASN A 135 -3.16 -0.12 11.96
C ASN A 135 -1.65 0.14 11.99
N ASP A 136 -0.85 -0.68 11.30
CA ASP A 136 0.60 -0.53 11.30
C ASP A 136 1.03 0.78 10.63
N TRP A 137 0.44 1.14 9.49
CA TRP A 137 0.81 2.35 8.75
C TRP A 137 -0.05 3.57 9.09
N GLY A 138 -1.02 3.43 9.99
CA GLY A 138 -1.95 4.49 10.38
C GLY A 138 -2.80 4.99 9.22
N ILE A 139 -3.20 4.11 8.31
CA ILE A 139 -3.97 4.50 7.11
C ILE A 139 -5.38 4.88 7.52
N VAL A 140 -5.84 5.99 6.96
CA VAL A 140 -7.21 6.50 7.10
C VAL A 140 -7.85 6.48 5.73
N LEU A 141 -9.02 5.85 5.60
CA LEU A 141 -9.76 5.84 4.34
C LEU A 141 -10.50 7.17 4.18
N GLY A 142 -10.61 7.70 2.96
CA GLY A 142 -11.29 8.98 2.69
C GLY A 142 -12.73 9.02 3.22
N LYS A 143 -13.43 7.88 3.22
CA LYS A 143 -14.78 7.74 3.77
C LYS A 143 -14.87 7.90 5.29
N ASP A 144 -13.78 7.68 6.02
CA ASP A 144 -13.72 7.73 7.49
C ASP A 144 -13.19 9.09 8.00
N TRP A 145 -13.06 10.10 7.12
CA TRP A 145 -12.44 11.39 7.48
C TRP A 145 -13.28 12.23 8.44
N ASP A 146 -14.60 12.15 8.36
CA ASP A 146 -15.51 12.90 9.24
C ASP A 146 -15.46 12.39 10.70
N GLU A 147 -15.16 11.11 10.91
CA GLU A 147 -15.07 10.50 12.25
C GLU A 147 -13.77 10.87 13.00
N LEU A 148 -12.82 11.53 12.33
CA LEU A 148 -11.49 11.84 12.86
C LEU A 148 -11.31 13.27 13.40
N ASN A 149 -12.41 13.96 13.76
CA ASN A 149 -12.38 15.22 14.56
C ASN A 149 -11.29 16.23 14.13
N GLY A 150 -11.26 16.62 12.85
CA GLY A 150 -10.47 17.78 12.39
C GLY A 150 -8.97 17.55 12.17
N PHE A 151 -8.46 16.30 12.25
CA PHE A 151 -7.04 16.00 12.00
C PHE A 151 -6.69 15.64 10.54
N SER A 152 -7.69 15.56 9.66
CA SER A 152 -7.54 15.16 8.25
C SER A 152 -8.11 16.24 7.32
N ARG A 153 -7.31 16.74 6.37
CA ARG A 153 -7.76 17.65 5.30
C ARG A 153 -7.86 16.89 3.99
N GLY A 154 -9.06 16.84 3.43
CA GLY A 154 -9.29 16.68 1.99
C GLY A 154 -10.78 16.49 1.65
N GLU A 155 -11.07 16.46 0.36
CA GLU A 155 -12.44 16.42 -0.18
C GLU A 155 -13.15 15.09 0.08
N LYS A 156 -14.44 15.19 0.46
CA LYS A 156 -15.35 14.09 0.82
C LYS A 156 -15.64 13.08 -0.31
N GLU A 157 -15.36 13.40 -1.57
CA GLU A 157 -16.28 12.95 -2.63
C GLU A 157 -15.82 11.79 -3.51
N LYS A 158 -14.60 11.28 -3.37
CA LYS A 158 -14.10 10.31 -4.36
C LYS A 158 -13.53 9.07 -3.70
N TRP A 159 -14.44 8.16 -3.34
CA TRP A 159 -14.11 6.78 -2.96
C TRP A 159 -14.93 5.80 -3.82
N THR A 160 -14.63 5.78 -5.12
CA THR A 160 -15.26 4.90 -6.11
C THR A 160 -14.36 3.70 -6.41
N ASP A 161 -14.73 2.86 -7.38
CA ASP A 161 -13.84 1.80 -7.88
C ASP A 161 -12.78 2.34 -8.85
N GLU A 162 -12.87 3.63 -9.21
CA GLU A 162 -12.01 4.30 -10.20
C GLU A 162 -11.04 5.30 -9.55
N GLU A 163 -11.46 5.94 -8.46
CA GLU A 163 -10.68 6.96 -7.74
C GLU A 163 -10.93 6.85 -6.24
N PHE A 164 -9.85 6.86 -5.46
CA PHE A 164 -9.92 6.83 -4.00
C PHE A 164 -8.76 7.60 -3.37
N VAL A 165 -8.97 8.19 -2.18
CA VAL A 165 -7.97 9.00 -1.47
C VAL A 165 -7.76 8.48 -0.06
N ILE A 166 -6.51 8.14 0.28
CA ILE A 166 -6.11 7.72 1.63
C ILE A 166 -5.40 8.86 2.37
N GLY A 167 -5.65 8.95 3.67
CA GLY A 167 -4.92 9.78 4.62
C GLY A 167 -4.05 8.94 5.56
N PHE A 168 -3.29 9.62 6.41
CA PHE A 168 -2.47 8.98 7.43
C PHE A 168 -2.72 9.66 8.78
N ARG A 169 -2.90 8.87 9.85
CA ARG A 169 -3.00 9.37 11.22
C ARG A 169 -1.69 10.05 11.60
N LYS A 170 -1.79 11.25 12.19
CA LYS A 170 -0.65 11.88 12.86
C LYS A 170 -0.40 11.13 14.16
N TRP A 171 0.75 10.47 14.27
CA TRP A 171 1.24 9.98 15.54
C TRP A 171 1.66 11.20 16.36
N GLY A 172 1.00 11.43 17.50
CA GLY A 172 1.29 12.59 18.35
C GLY A 172 2.79 12.66 18.70
N GLY A 173 3.36 13.85 18.57
CA GLY A 173 4.68 14.19 19.13
C GLY A 173 4.58 14.55 20.60
#